data_AF-A0A0B8PMU4-F1
#
_entry.id   AF-A0A0B8PMU4-F1
#
_cell.length_a   1.000
_cell.length_b   1.000
_cell.length_c   1.000
_cell.angle_alpha   90.00
_cell.angle_beta   90.00
_cell.angle_gamma   90.00
#
_symmetry.space_group_name_H-M   'P 1'
#
loop_
_entity.id
_entity.type
_entity.pdbx_description
1 polymer ?
#
loop_
_entity_poly.entity_id
_entity_poly.type
_entity_poly.pdbx_seq_one_letter_code
_entity_poly.pdbx_strand_id
1 'polypeptide(L)'
;MTHRLMRPLAAAFVGASTTLSFAPFSIWPLAIISPLLLILLVQNQSTKRSAFIGYMWGLGLFATGISWVHVSIDTFGGMPKAASLLLMALLVGYLSIYSALFTGLVSKFKAQKSLVTSVLLIPALWMLSDYLRGWALTGFPWLLLGYSQIDGPLGHLAL
;
A
#
# COMPACT_ATOMS: atom_id res chain seq x y z
N MET A 1 -13.97 -12.91 -19.71
CA MET A 1 -12.59 -12.54 -19.29
C MET A 1 -12.51 -11.28 -18.43
N THR A 2 -13.39 -10.31 -18.62
CA THR A 2 -13.47 -9.01 -17.91
C THR A 2 -13.54 -9.10 -16.38
N HIS A 3 -14.32 -10.02 -15.81
CA HIS A 3 -14.47 -10.13 -14.34
C HIS A 3 -13.19 -10.43 -13.56
N ARG A 4 -12.19 -11.07 -14.18
CA ARG A 4 -10.95 -11.40 -13.46
C ARG A 4 -10.21 -10.11 -13.11
N LEU A 5 -10.05 -9.16 -14.02
CA LEU A 5 -9.24 -7.96 -13.82
C LEU A 5 -9.92 -6.83 -13.04
N MET A 6 -11.24 -6.91 -12.81
CA MET A 6 -11.97 -5.86 -12.09
C MET A 6 -11.42 -5.59 -10.68
N ARG A 7 -11.17 -6.64 -9.89
CA ARG A 7 -10.67 -6.46 -8.50
C ARG A 7 -9.26 -5.85 -8.44
N PRO A 8 -8.26 -6.34 -9.20
CA PRO A 8 -6.95 -5.68 -9.23
C PRO A 8 -7.01 -4.23 -9.74
N LEU A 9 -7.81 -3.93 -10.77
CA LEU A 9 -7.97 -2.56 -11.26
C LEU A 9 -8.61 -1.65 -10.21
N ALA A 10 -9.69 -2.11 -9.57
CA ALA A 10 -10.31 -1.40 -8.46
C ALA A 10 -9.31 -1.17 -7.32
N ALA A 11 -8.49 -2.18 -7.00
CA ALA A 11 -7.46 -2.08 -5.97
C ALA A 11 -6.44 -0.98 -6.29
N ALA A 12 -6.02 -0.83 -7.56
CA ALA A 12 -5.13 0.27 -7.96
C ALA A 12 -5.75 1.65 -7.72
N PHE A 13 -7.02 1.86 -8.07
CA PHE A 13 -7.70 3.13 -7.79
C PHE A 13 -7.90 3.38 -6.29
N VAL A 14 -8.26 2.36 -5.53
CA VAL A 14 -8.36 2.42 -4.07
C VAL A 14 -7.00 2.80 -3.48
N GLY A 15 -5.93 2.16 -3.92
CA GLY A 15 -4.55 2.46 -3.55
C GLY A 15 -4.18 3.92 -3.81
N ALA A 16 -4.42 4.40 -5.02
CA ALA A 16 -4.16 5.78 -5.41
C ALA A 16 -4.93 6.80 -4.57
N SER A 17 -6.19 6.51 -4.23
CA SER A 17 -7.01 7.39 -3.37
C SER A 17 -6.41 7.55 -1.97
N THR A 18 -5.68 6.56 -1.47
CA THR A 18 -5.00 6.60 -0.17
C THR A 18 -3.98 7.74 -0.09
N THR A 19 -3.37 8.17 -1.22
CA THR A 19 -2.45 9.31 -1.21
C THR A 19 -3.09 10.58 -0.66
N LEU A 20 -4.41 10.74 -0.87
CA LEU A 20 -5.16 11.91 -0.39
C LEU A 20 -5.32 11.93 1.15
N SER A 21 -4.97 10.86 1.86
CA SER A 21 -4.91 10.90 3.33
C SER A 21 -3.68 11.63 3.86
N PHE A 22 -2.68 11.87 3.02
CA PHE A 22 -1.45 12.57 3.40
C PHE A 22 -1.50 14.04 3.00
N ALA A 23 -0.55 14.83 3.52
CA ALA A 23 -0.36 16.20 3.11
C ALA A 23 -0.13 16.28 1.58
N PRO A 24 -0.62 17.34 0.91
CA PRO A 24 -1.32 18.51 1.45
C PRO A 24 -2.84 18.33 1.64
N PHE A 25 -3.41 17.17 1.34
CA PHE A 25 -4.88 16.96 1.30
C PHE A 25 -5.48 16.61 2.66
N SER A 26 -4.76 15.83 3.47
CA SER A 26 -5.12 15.47 4.86
C SER A 26 -6.54 14.88 5.02
N ILE A 27 -7.05 14.16 4.02
CA ILE A 27 -8.35 13.47 4.07
C ILE A 27 -8.16 12.15 4.84
N TRP A 28 -7.95 12.27 6.16
CA TRP A 28 -7.61 11.15 7.06
C TRP A 28 -8.56 9.93 6.99
N PRO A 29 -9.88 10.03 6.68
CA PRO A 29 -10.73 8.84 6.60
C PRO A 29 -10.29 7.85 5.52
N LEU A 30 -9.62 8.33 4.45
CA LEU A 30 -9.13 7.47 3.38
C LEU A 30 -8.04 6.51 3.83
N ALA A 31 -7.29 6.83 4.89
CA ALA A 31 -6.33 5.92 5.51
C ALA A 31 -7.00 4.72 6.20
N ILE A 32 -8.31 4.80 6.49
CA ILE A 32 -9.09 3.71 7.07
C ILE A 32 -9.90 3.00 5.98
N ILE A 33 -10.59 3.77 5.14
CA ILE A 33 -11.47 3.25 4.09
C ILE A 33 -10.68 2.46 3.05
N SER A 34 -9.51 2.94 2.63
CA SER A 34 -8.73 2.28 1.58
C SER A 34 -8.22 0.89 1.98
N PRO A 35 -7.56 0.70 3.15
CA PRO A 35 -7.21 -0.64 3.63
C PRO A 35 -8.42 -1.55 3.86
N LEU A 36 -9.55 -1.00 4.33
CA LEU A 36 -10.80 -1.78 4.48
C LEU A 36 -11.29 -2.30 3.12
N LEU A 37 -11.35 -1.43 2.12
CA LEU A 37 -11.72 -1.82 0.74
C LEU A 37 -10.73 -2.85 0.18
N LEU A 38 -9.42 -2.71 0.43
CA LEU A 38 -8.43 -3.69 0.03
C LEU A 38 -8.71 -5.08 0.64
N ILE A 39 -9.01 -5.13 1.94
CA ILE A 39 -9.37 -6.35 2.66
C ILE A 39 -10.63 -6.98 2.03
N LEU A 40 -11.65 -6.18 1.70
CA LEU A 40 -12.85 -6.68 1.02
C LEU A 40 -12.55 -7.23 -0.38
N LEU A 41 -11.66 -6.58 -1.13
CA LEU A 41 -11.28 -7.02 -2.48
C LEU A 41 -10.55 -8.38 -2.49
N VAL A 42 -9.79 -8.71 -1.44
CA VAL A 42 -9.08 -10.00 -1.31
C VAL A 42 -9.91 -11.10 -0.66
N GLN A 43 -11.14 -10.81 -0.22
CA GLN A 43 -12.02 -11.78 0.39
C GLN A 43 -12.36 -12.93 -0.58
N ASN A 44 -12.29 -14.16 -0.08
CA ASN A 44 -12.52 -15.40 -0.83
C ASN A 44 -11.63 -15.55 -2.08
N GLN A 45 -10.46 -14.91 -2.09
CA GLN A 45 -9.47 -15.06 -3.16
C GLN A 45 -8.37 -16.05 -2.74
N SER A 46 -7.74 -16.69 -3.74
CA SER A 46 -6.55 -17.51 -3.48
C SER A 46 -5.36 -16.63 -3.10
N THR A 47 -4.41 -17.17 -2.34
CA THR A 47 -3.19 -16.45 -1.90
C THR A 47 -2.49 -15.72 -3.05
N LYS A 48 -2.31 -16.39 -4.20
CA LYS A 48 -1.67 -15.78 -5.38
C LYS A 48 -2.49 -14.61 -5.93
N ARG A 49 -3.82 -14.73 -5.93
CA ARG A 49 -4.71 -13.68 -6.43
C ARG A 49 -4.75 -12.49 -5.48
N SER A 50 -4.82 -12.73 -4.18
CA SER A 50 -4.78 -11.71 -3.15
C SER A 50 -3.49 -10.92 -3.20
N ALA A 51 -2.34 -11.61 -3.30
CA ALA A 51 -1.05 -10.95 -3.46
C ALA A 51 -1.02 -10.04 -4.70
N PHE A 52 -1.58 -10.47 -5.84
CA PHE A 52 -1.67 -9.63 -7.03
C PHE A 52 -2.61 -8.42 -6.86
N ILE A 53 -3.72 -8.58 -6.14
CA ILE A 53 -4.64 -7.48 -5.81
C ILE A 53 -3.94 -6.47 -4.89
N GLY A 54 -3.26 -6.92 -3.84
CA GLY A 54 -2.47 -6.05 -2.96
C GLY A 54 -1.30 -5.40 -3.68
N TYR A 55 -0.66 -6.08 -4.63
CA TYR A 55 0.36 -5.50 -5.49
C TYR A 55 -0.21 -4.32 -6.29
N MET A 56 -1.38 -4.47 -6.92
CA MET A 56 -2.02 -3.37 -7.64
C MET A 56 -2.42 -2.21 -6.73
N TRP A 57 -2.90 -2.50 -5.52
CA TRP A 57 -3.16 -1.45 -4.52
C TRP A 57 -1.90 -0.69 -4.13
N GLY A 58 -0.80 -1.40 -3.89
CA GLY A 58 0.51 -0.80 -3.65
C GLY A 58 0.95 0.05 -4.83
N LEU A 59 0.79 -0.44 -6.07
CA LEU A 59 1.15 0.34 -7.27
C LEU A 59 0.37 1.65 -7.31
N GLY A 60 -0.93 1.61 -7.03
CA GLY A 60 -1.75 2.81 -6.93
C GLY A 60 -1.20 3.80 -5.90
N LEU A 61 -1.05 3.35 -4.65
CA LEU A 61 -0.58 4.19 -3.53
C LEU A 61 0.80 4.81 -3.79
N PHE A 62 1.76 3.99 -4.21
CA PHE A 62 3.14 4.43 -4.36
C PHE A 62 3.34 5.22 -5.65
N ALA A 63 2.69 4.84 -6.76
CA ALA A 63 2.81 5.61 -8.00
C ALA A 63 2.31 7.05 -7.83
N THR A 64 1.23 7.27 -7.09
CA THR A 64 0.71 8.62 -6.83
C THR A 64 1.45 9.30 -5.66
N GLY A 65 1.67 8.58 -4.56
CA GLY A 65 2.15 9.17 -3.30
C GLY A 65 3.66 9.42 -3.22
N ILE A 66 4.48 8.75 -4.04
CA ILE A 66 5.93 9.01 -4.12
C ILE A 66 6.39 9.51 -5.48
N SER A 67 5.46 9.93 -6.35
CA SER A 67 5.75 10.50 -7.68
C SER A 67 6.80 11.62 -7.66
N TRP A 68 6.87 12.38 -6.58
CA TRP A 68 7.85 13.45 -6.36
C TRP A 68 9.31 12.96 -6.35
N VAL A 69 9.59 11.68 -6.03
CA VAL A 69 10.95 11.10 -6.03
C VAL A 69 11.58 11.16 -7.42
N HIS A 70 10.77 11.13 -8.48
CA HIS A 70 11.24 11.30 -9.85
C HIS A 70 12.02 12.61 -10.03
N VAL A 71 11.59 13.71 -9.40
CA VAL A 71 12.26 15.02 -9.51
C VAL A 71 13.70 14.93 -9.00
N SER A 72 13.91 14.22 -7.88
CA SER A 72 15.24 14.00 -7.32
C SER A 72 16.10 13.12 -8.25
N ILE A 73 15.54 12.05 -8.82
CA ILE A 73 16.29 11.18 -9.74
C ILE A 73 16.69 11.92 -11.02
N ASP A 74 15.77 12.69 -11.60
CA ASP A 74 16.02 13.46 -12.82
C ASP A 74 17.06 14.57 -12.59
N THR A 75 16.97 15.28 -11.46
CA THR A 75 17.86 16.42 -11.15
C THR A 75 19.27 15.96 -10.76
N PHE A 76 19.39 14.93 -9.91
CA PHE A 76 20.68 14.50 -9.35
C PHE A 76 21.29 13.29 -10.06
N GLY A 77 20.53 12.58 -10.89
CA GLY A 77 20.99 11.36 -11.55
C GLY A 77 21.86 11.63 -12.78
N GLY A 78 21.71 12.77 -13.45
CA GLY A 78 22.41 13.06 -14.72
C GLY A 78 22.13 12.06 -15.84
N MET A 79 21.04 11.28 -15.69
CA MET A 79 20.69 10.16 -16.56
C MET A 79 19.62 10.56 -17.59
N PRO A 80 19.50 9.81 -18.70
CA PRO A 80 18.39 10.00 -19.63
C PRO A 80 17.03 9.79 -18.95
N LYS A 81 16.01 10.55 -19.36
CA LYS A 81 14.64 10.50 -18.80
C LYS A 81 14.05 9.09 -18.73
N ALA A 82 14.29 8.26 -19.75
CA ALA A 82 13.82 6.88 -19.77
C ALA A 82 14.39 6.03 -18.61
N ALA A 83 15.65 6.25 -18.25
CA ALA A 83 16.29 5.58 -17.11
C ALA A 83 15.70 6.05 -15.77
N SER A 84 15.45 7.36 -15.62
CA SER A 84 14.77 7.91 -14.43
C SER A 84 13.37 7.30 -14.23
N LEU A 85 12.57 7.25 -15.30
CA LEU A 85 11.23 6.63 -15.27
C LEU A 85 11.28 5.12 -14.95
N LEU A 86 12.28 4.41 -15.49
CA LEU A 86 12.48 3.00 -15.18
C LEU A 86 12.82 2.79 -13.71
N LEU A 87 13.72 3.59 -13.14
CA LEU A 87 14.06 3.54 -11.71
C LEU A 87 12.85 3.85 -10.84
N MET A 88 12.03 4.82 -11.24
CA MET A 88 10.78 5.12 -10.55
C MET A 88 9.81 3.93 -10.58
N ALA A 89 9.62 3.31 -11.75
CA ALA A 89 8.77 2.13 -11.90
C ALA A 89 9.28 0.94 -11.06
N LEU A 90 10.60 0.74 -11.01
CA LEU A 90 11.22 -0.29 -10.18
C LEU A 90 11.03 -0.01 -8.68
N LEU A 91 11.16 1.24 -8.24
CA LEU A 91 10.93 1.64 -6.85
C LEU A 91 9.48 1.40 -6.44
N VAL A 92 8.51 1.90 -7.22
CA VAL A 92 7.08 1.68 -6.99
C VAL A 92 6.76 0.18 -6.99
N GLY A 93 7.33 -0.56 -7.95
CA GLY A 93 7.18 -2.00 -8.04
C GLY A 93 7.74 -2.72 -6.80
N TYR A 94 8.91 -2.34 -6.33
CA TYR A 94 9.53 -2.87 -5.11
C TYR A 94 8.67 -2.62 -3.87
N LEU A 95 8.21 -1.38 -3.66
CA LEU A 95 7.38 -1.05 -2.49
C LEU A 95 6.03 -1.78 -2.50
N SER A 96 5.48 -2.00 -3.69
CA SER A 96 4.21 -2.72 -3.87
C SER A 96 4.28 -4.20 -3.48
N ILE A 97 5.50 -4.78 -3.43
CA ILE A 97 5.71 -6.16 -2.94
C ILE A 97 5.25 -6.30 -1.49
N TYR A 98 5.41 -5.27 -0.64
CA TYR A 98 4.99 -5.35 0.76
C TYR A 98 3.48 -5.37 0.93
N SER A 99 2.74 -4.63 0.08
CA SER A 99 1.27 -4.72 0.02
C SER A 99 0.80 -6.08 -0.53
N ALA A 100 1.55 -6.65 -1.48
CA ALA A 100 1.33 -8.00 -2.00
C ALA A 100 1.58 -9.07 -0.92
N LEU A 101 2.64 -8.90 -0.13
CA LEU A 101 2.98 -9.75 1.00
C LEU A 101 1.86 -9.73 2.04
N PHE A 102 1.45 -8.54 2.48
CA PHE A 102 0.35 -8.36 3.44
C PHE A 102 -0.91 -9.12 3.00
N THR A 103 -1.43 -8.83 1.82
CA THR A 103 -2.66 -9.44 1.30
C THR A 103 -2.51 -10.94 1.02
N GLY A 104 -1.34 -11.38 0.57
CA GLY A 104 -1.00 -12.79 0.42
C GLY A 104 -1.07 -13.54 1.76
N LEU A 105 -0.49 -12.97 2.83
CA LEU A 105 -0.52 -13.54 4.17
C LEU A 105 -1.93 -13.53 4.77
N VAL A 106 -2.70 -12.45 4.58
CA VAL A 106 -4.11 -12.37 5.01
C VAL A 106 -4.93 -13.54 4.45
N SER A 107 -4.79 -13.83 3.15
CA SER A 107 -5.52 -14.97 2.55
C SER A 107 -4.89 -16.33 2.89
N LYS A 108 -3.56 -16.43 2.99
CA LYS A 108 -2.86 -17.67 3.37
C LYS A 108 -3.27 -18.16 4.76
N PHE A 109 -3.31 -17.25 5.73
CA PHE A 109 -3.70 -17.56 7.10
C PHE A 109 -5.21 -17.49 7.34
N LYS A 110 -6.00 -17.25 6.29
CA LYS A 110 -7.46 -17.11 6.37
C LYS A 110 -7.86 -16.11 7.47
N ALA A 111 -7.14 -15.00 7.55
CA ALA A 111 -7.30 -13.98 8.59
C ALA A 111 -8.71 -13.36 8.59
N GLN A 112 -9.49 -13.53 7.52
CA GLN A 112 -10.86 -13.02 7.37
C GLN A 112 -11.95 -14.05 7.74
N LYS A 113 -11.58 -15.24 8.26
CA LYS A 113 -12.54 -16.33 8.51
C LYS A 113 -13.43 -16.07 9.73
N SER A 114 -12.94 -15.33 10.72
CA SER A 114 -13.70 -14.97 11.92
C SER A 114 -13.34 -13.57 12.39
N LEU A 115 -14.19 -12.97 13.22
CA LEU A 115 -13.92 -11.66 13.82
C LEU A 115 -12.61 -11.67 14.63
N VAL A 116 -12.41 -12.70 15.45
CA VAL A 116 -11.21 -12.86 16.28
C VAL A 116 -9.94 -12.90 15.42
N THR A 117 -9.93 -13.72 14.37
CA THR A 117 -8.76 -13.80 13.48
C THR A 117 -8.56 -12.51 12.70
N SER A 118 -9.62 -11.80 12.34
CA SER A 118 -9.54 -10.53 11.62
C SER A 118 -8.91 -9.44 12.47
N VAL A 119 -9.38 -9.28 13.71
CA VAL A 119 -8.91 -8.23 14.62
C VAL A 119 -7.48 -8.48 15.08
N LEU A 120 -7.05 -9.74 15.21
CA LEU A 120 -5.69 -10.06 15.65
C LEU A 120 -4.68 -10.12 14.49
N LEU A 121 -4.99 -10.88 13.43
CA LEU A 121 -4.00 -11.16 12.39
C LEU A 121 -3.87 -10.02 11.40
N ILE A 122 -4.95 -9.32 11.03
CA ILE A 122 -4.85 -8.27 10.00
C ILE A 122 -3.92 -7.13 10.45
N PRO A 123 -4.08 -6.53 11.65
CA PRO A 123 -3.17 -5.48 12.10
C PRO A 123 -1.73 -5.98 12.29
N ALA A 124 -1.55 -7.18 12.84
CA ALA A 124 -0.21 -7.77 13.03
C ALA A 124 0.52 -8.01 11.70
N LEU A 125 -0.19 -8.53 10.69
CA LEU A 125 0.38 -8.76 9.35
C LEU A 125 0.65 -7.45 8.61
N TRP A 126 -0.19 -6.42 8.82
CA TRP A 126 0.04 -5.08 8.29
C TRP A 126 1.34 -4.50 8.88
N MET A 127 1.45 -4.49 10.21
CA MET A 127 2.61 -4.00 10.93
C MET A 127 3.89 -4.75 10.53
N LEU A 128 3.84 -6.07 10.39
CA LEU A 128 4.97 -6.86 9.90
C LEU A 128 5.40 -6.42 8.49
N SER A 129 4.44 -6.18 7.60
CA SER A 129 4.73 -5.78 6.22
C SER A 129 5.34 -4.37 6.15
N ASP A 130 4.83 -3.43 6.95
CA ASP A 130 5.39 -2.08 7.08
C ASP A 130 6.77 -2.07 7.74
N TYR A 131 6.98 -2.91 8.77
CA TYR A 131 8.29 -3.08 9.40
C TYR A 131 9.33 -3.60 8.40
N LEU A 132 9.00 -4.65 7.66
CA LEU A 132 9.91 -5.19 6.63
C LEU A 132 10.23 -4.15 5.56
N ARG A 133 9.23 -3.34 5.15
CA ARG A 133 9.43 -2.24 4.20
C ARG A 133 10.33 -1.12 4.75
N GLY A 134 10.27 -0.87 6.05
CA GLY A 134 11.11 0.10 6.75
C GLY A 134 12.51 -0.41 7.10
N TRP A 135 12.80 -1.70 6.96
CA TRP A 135 14.06 -2.30 7.39
C TRP A 135 14.86 -2.95 6.26
N ALA A 136 14.20 -3.68 5.35
CA ALA A 136 14.89 -4.40 4.29
C ALA A 136 15.58 -3.44 3.31
N LEU A 137 16.79 -3.79 2.89
CA LEU A 137 17.61 -2.98 1.96
C LEU A 137 17.73 -1.51 2.41
N THR A 138 18.02 -1.29 3.69
CA THR A 138 18.11 0.03 4.36
C THR A 138 16.77 0.73 4.61
N GLY A 139 15.68 0.21 4.05
CA GLY A 139 14.32 0.65 4.37
C GLY A 139 13.84 1.87 3.58
N PHE A 140 12.52 1.90 3.30
CA PHE A 140 11.83 3.04 2.73
C PHE A 140 10.43 3.21 3.35
N PRO A 141 10.33 3.67 4.61
CA PRO A 141 9.09 3.75 5.38
C PRO A 141 8.23 4.99 5.04
N TRP A 142 8.09 5.33 3.76
CA TRP A 142 7.20 6.43 3.33
C TRP A 142 5.73 6.01 3.31
N LEU A 143 4.82 6.98 3.44
CA LEU A 143 3.37 6.76 3.42
C LEU A 143 2.86 5.77 4.48
N LEU A 144 3.42 5.81 5.70
CA LEU A 144 2.86 5.09 6.84
C LEU A 144 1.53 5.73 7.25
N LEU A 145 0.44 4.95 7.22
CA LEU A 145 -0.92 5.44 7.42
C LEU A 145 -1.12 6.17 8.75
N GLY A 146 -0.35 5.81 9.80
CA GLY A 146 -0.41 6.50 11.09
C GLY A 146 -0.17 8.02 11.00
N TYR A 147 0.71 8.47 10.10
CA TYR A 147 0.97 9.91 9.93
C TYR A 147 -0.25 10.69 9.42
N SER A 148 -1.19 10.05 8.72
CA SER A 148 -2.43 10.69 8.27
C SER A 148 -3.36 11.08 9.42
N GLN A 149 -3.13 10.54 10.62
CA GLN A 149 -4.00 10.73 11.78
C GLN A 149 -3.54 11.87 12.69
N ILE A 150 -2.49 12.63 12.33
CA ILE A 150 -1.95 13.69 13.19
C ILE A 150 -3.01 14.74 13.56
N ASP A 151 -3.85 15.13 12.61
CA ASP A 151 -5.01 16.02 12.79
C ASP A 151 -6.33 15.24 12.93
N GLY A 152 -6.26 13.91 12.94
CA GLY A 152 -7.40 13.00 13.00
C GLY A 152 -7.76 12.61 14.44
N PRO A 153 -8.88 11.89 14.63
CA PRO A 153 -9.33 11.48 15.96
C PRO A 153 -8.34 10.54 16.67
N LEU A 154 -7.46 9.86 15.93
CA LEU A 154 -6.46 8.94 16.49
C LEU A 154 -5.12 9.59 16.81
N GLY A 155 -4.95 10.90 16.55
CA GLY A 155 -3.67 11.59 16.74
C GLY A 155 -3.15 11.55 18.19
N HIS A 156 -4.05 11.50 19.17
CA HIS A 156 -3.72 11.42 20.59
C HIS A 156 -3.04 10.10 21.01
N LEU A 157 -3.11 9.04 20.18
CA LEU A 157 -2.44 7.76 20.45
C LEU A 157 -0.93 7.78 20.15
N ALA A 158 -0.43 8.85 19.51
CA ALA A 158 0.97 9.01 19.16
C ALA A 158 1.79 9.77 20.21
N LEU A 159 1.15 10.24 21.29
CA LEU A 159 1.74 11.00 22.39
C LEU A 159 2.37 10.10 23.46
#